data_AF-W8AZ09-F1
#
_entry.id   AF-W8AZ09-F1
#
_cell.length_a   1.000
_cell.length_b   1.000
_cell.length_c   1.000
_cell.angle_alpha   90.00
_cell.angle_beta   90.00
_cell.angle_gamma   90.00
#
_symmetry.space_group_name_H-M   'P 1'
#
loop_
_entity.id
_entity.type
_entity.pdbx_description
1 polymer ?
#
loop_
_entity_poly.entity_id
_entity_poly.type
_entity_poly.pdbx_seq_one_letter_code
_entity_poly.pdbx_strand_id
1 'polypeptide(L)'
;MSTDSLFTQTSLNLLLLLVVLWVYGRVRFQRDIEFMLSQRFATWKVNMLRFVAPICLCILLLISVVAAFFEHSVASIVIHITAVLLIILPWLYLPGYMIYVLLQTSGSFKMRFRRSCRPMDWYPVELEERQRYEEAMGNMDITHQLSQMEDEVVP
;
A
#
# COMPACT_ATOMS: atom_id res chain seq x y z
N MET A 1 -19.16 6.81 -18.30
CA MET A 1 -17.70 6.72 -18.02
C MET A 1 -17.15 5.69 -18.99
N SER A 2 -16.07 6.00 -19.73
CA SER A 2 -15.48 5.05 -20.67
C SER A 2 -14.91 3.83 -19.92
N THR A 3 -15.08 2.63 -20.49
CA THR A 3 -14.56 1.37 -19.93
C THR A 3 -13.04 1.40 -19.72
N ASP A 4 -12.31 2.09 -20.60
CA ASP A 4 -10.87 2.33 -20.50
C ASP A 4 -10.47 3.08 -19.22
N SER A 5 -11.30 4.05 -18.80
CA SER A 5 -11.07 4.82 -17.58
C SER A 5 -11.27 3.95 -16.35
N LEU A 6 -12.30 3.09 -16.36
CA LEU A 6 -12.56 2.15 -15.27
C LEU A 6 -11.42 1.13 -15.14
N PHE A 7 -10.91 0.61 -16.24
CA PHE A 7 -9.77 -0.31 -16.25
C PHE A 7 -8.52 0.34 -15.64
N THR A 8 -8.17 1.54 -16.11
CA THR A 8 -6.99 2.27 -15.64
C THR A 8 -7.09 2.61 -14.15
N GLN A 9 -8.26 3.12 -13.72
CA GLN A 9 -8.51 3.46 -12.33
C GLN A 9 -8.47 2.23 -11.40
N THR A 10 -9.09 1.13 -11.82
CA THR A 10 -9.09 -0.11 -11.03
C THR A 10 -7.68 -0.68 -10.91
N SER A 11 -6.89 -0.64 -12.00
CA SER A 11 -5.49 -1.06 -12.00
C SER A 11 -4.61 -0.22 -11.07
N LEU A 12 -4.77 1.11 -11.10
CA LEU A 12 -4.04 2.01 -10.21
C LEU A 12 -4.42 1.81 -8.74
N ASN A 13 -5.71 1.63 -8.44
CA ASN A 13 -6.17 1.34 -7.08
C ASN A 13 -5.65 0.00 -6.57
N LEU A 14 -5.60 -1.02 -7.44
CA LEU A 14 -5.01 -2.31 -7.11
C LEU A 14 -3.54 -2.14 -6.76
N LEU A 15 -2.76 -1.47 -7.63
CA LEU A 15 -1.34 -1.20 -7.40
C LEU A 15 -1.11 -0.41 -6.11
N LEU A 16 -1.92 0.61 -5.84
CA LEU A 16 -1.85 1.41 -4.62
C LEU A 16 -2.06 0.54 -3.38
N LEU A 17 -3.09 -0.32 -3.38
CA LEU A 17 -3.29 -1.28 -2.30
C LEU A 17 -2.13 -2.27 -2.18
N LEU A 18 -1.55 -2.72 -3.30
CA LEU A 18 -0.38 -3.60 -3.26
C LEU A 18 0.78 -2.92 -2.52
N VAL A 19 1.08 -1.68 -2.92
CA VAL A 19 2.17 -0.88 -2.34
C VAL A 19 1.92 -0.64 -0.85
N VAL A 20 0.71 -0.23 -0.46
CA VAL A 20 0.40 0.06 0.94
C VAL A 20 0.41 -1.21 1.81
N LEU A 21 -0.19 -2.31 1.34
CA LEU A 21 -0.34 -3.51 2.17
C LEU A 21 0.93 -4.38 2.22
N TRP A 22 1.69 -4.45 1.11
CA TRP A 22 2.89 -5.29 1.00
C TRP A 22 4.21 -4.51 1.13
N VAL A 23 4.36 -3.35 0.48
CA VAL A 23 5.63 -2.58 0.54
C VAL A 23 5.71 -1.75 1.81
N TYR A 24 4.65 -1.01 2.14
CA TYR A 24 4.56 -0.27 3.41
C TYR A 24 4.27 -1.22 4.58
N GLY A 25 3.49 -2.27 4.36
CA GLY A 25 3.41 -3.40 5.28
C GLY A 25 2.34 -3.26 6.35
N ARG A 26 1.75 -4.41 6.70
CA ARG A 26 0.55 -4.52 7.54
C ARG A 26 0.68 -3.88 8.92
N VAL A 27 1.78 -4.10 9.63
CA VAL A 27 1.92 -3.64 11.03
C VAL A 27 1.93 -2.12 11.09
N ARG A 28 2.62 -1.46 10.16
CA ARG A 28 2.65 0.01 10.07
C ARG A 28 1.28 0.57 9.70
N PHE A 29 0.62 0.00 8.70
CA PHE A 29 -0.73 0.43 8.31
C PHE A 29 -1.78 0.26 9.42
N GLN A 30 -1.76 -0.87 10.13
CA GLN A 30 -2.66 -1.11 11.26
C GLN A 30 -2.45 -0.09 12.38
N ARG A 31 -1.19 0.19 12.71
CA ARG A 31 -0.79 1.15 13.73
C ARG A 31 -1.23 2.57 13.37
N ASP A 32 -1.10 2.96 12.11
CA ASP A 32 -1.54 4.27 11.64
C ASP A 32 -3.08 4.42 11.74
N ILE A 33 -3.84 3.38 11.40
CA ILE A 33 -5.31 3.36 11.55
C ILE A 33 -5.73 3.41 13.02
N GLU A 34 -5.09 2.61 13.87
CA GLU A 34 -5.35 2.57 15.32
C GLU A 34 -5.07 3.93 15.96
N PHE A 35 -4.02 4.61 15.51
CA PHE A 35 -3.72 5.97 15.94
C PHE A 35 -4.78 6.97 15.48
N MET A 36 -5.16 6.96 14.19
CA MET A 36 -6.17 7.87 13.64
C MET A 36 -7.56 7.72 14.28
N LEU A 37 -7.92 6.50 14.69
CA LEU A 37 -9.24 6.20 15.25
C LEU A 37 -9.23 6.07 16.78
N SER A 38 -8.06 6.12 17.43
CA SER A 38 -7.88 5.90 18.88
C SER A 38 -8.58 4.63 19.40
N GLN A 39 -8.71 3.61 18.56
CA GLN A 39 -9.39 2.35 18.87
C GLN A 39 -8.52 1.17 18.47
N ARG A 40 -8.45 0.15 19.35
CA ARG A 40 -7.67 -1.06 19.09
C ARG A 40 -8.29 -1.86 17.94
N PHE A 41 -7.58 -1.92 16.81
CA PHE A 41 -8.00 -2.73 15.67
C PHE A 41 -7.53 -4.17 15.82
N ALA A 42 -8.48 -5.11 15.88
CA ALA A 42 -8.16 -6.52 15.88
C ALA A 42 -7.39 -6.91 14.61
N THR A 43 -6.20 -7.49 14.78
CA THR A 43 -5.29 -7.89 13.70
C THR A 43 -5.93 -8.81 12.66
N TRP A 44 -6.96 -9.57 13.05
CA TRP A 44 -7.75 -10.41 12.14
C TRP A 44 -8.52 -9.61 11.08
N LYS A 45 -9.09 -8.45 11.43
CA LYS A 45 -9.82 -7.58 10.48
C LYS A 45 -8.88 -7.00 9.42
N VAL A 46 -7.68 -6.59 9.82
CA VAL A 46 -6.66 -6.06 8.89
C VAL A 46 -6.14 -7.17 7.97
N ASN A 47 -5.98 -8.38 8.50
CA ASN A 47 -5.61 -9.53 7.68
C ASN A 47 -6.70 -9.88 6.66
N MET A 48 -7.97 -9.86 7.07
CA MET A 48 -9.10 -10.03 6.16
C MET A 48 -9.10 -8.95 5.08
N LEU A 49 -8.96 -7.67 5.46
CA LEU A 49 -8.90 -6.55 4.51
C LEU A 49 -7.79 -6.74 3.47
N ARG A 50 -6.61 -7.22 3.91
CA ARG A 50 -5.47 -7.48 3.03
C ARG A 50 -5.76 -8.51 1.94
N PHE A 51 -6.62 -9.49 2.18
CA PHE A 51 -6.95 -10.49 1.17
C PHE A 51 -8.23 -10.14 0.41
N VAL A 52 -9.25 -9.66 1.10
CA VAL A 52 -10.55 -9.35 0.51
C VAL A 52 -10.45 -8.16 -0.44
N ALA A 53 -9.78 -7.07 -0.05
CA ALA A 53 -9.67 -5.89 -0.90
C ALA A 53 -8.99 -6.16 -2.25
N PRO A 54 -7.80 -6.81 -2.33
CA PRO A 54 -7.20 -7.13 -3.62
C PRO A 54 -8.01 -8.18 -4.39
N ILE A 55 -8.65 -9.16 -3.74
CA ILE A 55 -9.52 -10.11 -4.44
C ILE A 55 -10.70 -9.40 -5.11
N CYS A 56 -11.39 -8.52 -4.38
CA CYS A 56 -12.48 -7.72 -4.93
C CYS A 56 -12.01 -6.86 -6.12
N LEU A 57 -10.87 -6.16 -5.97
CA LEU A 57 -10.32 -5.35 -7.06
C LEU A 57 -9.87 -6.19 -8.26
N CYS A 58 -9.33 -7.40 -8.06
CA CYS A 58 -9.00 -8.33 -9.14
C CYS A 58 -10.26 -8.77 -9.90
N ILE A 59 -11.36 -9.04 -9.20
CA ILE A 59 -12.64 -9.39 -9.84
C ILE A 59 -13.16 -8.20 -10.66
N LEU A 60 -13.16 -6.98 -10.08
CA LEU A 60 -13.55 -5.77 -10.80
C LEU A 60 -12.68 -5.54 -12.05
N LEU A 61 -11.37 -5.76 -11.92
CA LEU A 61 -10.43 -5.64 -13.03
C LEU A 61 -10.76 -6.65 -14.13
N LEU A 62 -11.04 -7.91 -13.77
CA LEU A 62 -11.42 -8.95 -14.74
C LEU A 62 -12.72 -8.59 -15.48
N ILE A 63 -13.74 -8.10 -14.76
CA ILE A 63 -14.99 -7.61 -15.37
C ILE A 63 -14.69 -6.45 -16.32
N SER A 64 -13.84 -5.50 -15.93
CA SER A 64 -13.47 -4.36 -16.77
C SER A 64 -12.71 -4.77 -18.04
N VAL A 65 -11.85 -5.79 -17.96
CA VAL A 65 -11.14 -6.35 -19.12
C VAL A 65 -12.11 -7.01 -20.10
N VAL A 66 -13.04 -7.81 -19.60
CA VAL A 66 -14.06 -8.44 -20.44
C VAL A 66 -14.93 -7.37 -21.11
N ALA A 67 -15.37 -6.35 -20.38
CA ALA A 67 -16.14 -5.24 -20.93
C ALA A 67 -15.36 -4.48 -22.02
N ALA A 68 -14.08 -4.16 -21.77
CA ALA A 68 -13.22 -3.49 -22.74
C ALA A 68 -12.98 -4.33 -24.00
N PHE A 69 -12.87 -5.66 -23.87
CA PHE A 69 -12.72 -6.56 -25.01
C PHE A 69 -13.92 -6.50 -25.97
N PHE A 70 -15.15 -6.46 -25.43
CA PHE A 70 -16.35 -6.34 -26.26
C PHE A 70 -16.45 -4.97 -26.95
N GLU A 71 -16.09 -3.88 -26.26
CA GLU A 71 -16.14 -2.53 -26.86
C GLU A 71 -15.07 -2.33 -27.94
N HIS A 72 -13.86 -2.86 -27.73
CA HIS A 72 -12.78 -2.72 -28.72
C HIS A 72 -12.99 -3.52 -30.00
N SER A 73 -13.85 -4.55 -30.00
CA SER A 73 -14.22 -5.28 -31.22
C SER A 73 -14.97 -4.40 -32.23
N VAL A 74 -15.53 -3.27 -31.81
CA VAL A 74 -16.38 -2.39 -32.63
C VAL A 74 -15.74 -1.02 -32.87
N ALA A 75 -14.59 -0.74 -32.23
CA ALA A 75 -13.98 0.58 -32.19
C ALA A 75 -12.98 0.84 -33.33
N SER A 76 -12.89 2.11 -33.74
CA SER A 76 -11.92 2.60 -34.73
C SER A 76 -10.49 2.60 -34.18
N ILE A 77 -9.51 2.40 -35.07
CA ILE A 77 -8.07 2.31 -34.74
C ILE A 77 -7.54 3.53 -33.98
N VAL A 78 -8.13 4.71 -34.22
CA VAL A 78 -7.77 5.97 -33.56
C VAL A 78 -8.08 5.92 -32.06
N ILE A 79 -9.24 5.35 -31.70
CA ILE A 79 -9.68 5.20 -30.30
C ILE A 79 -8.73 4.23 -29.58
N HIS A 80 -8.29 3.18 -30.27
CA HIS A 80 -7.34 2.21 -29.73
C HIS A 80 -5.99 2.85 -29.40
N ILE A 81 -5.45 3.69 -30.30
CA ILE A 81 -4.18 4.41 -30.06
C ILE A 81 -4.32 5.37 -28.87
N THR A 82 -5.42 6.12 -28.78
CA THR A 82 -5.65 7.06 -27.66
C THR A 82 -5.80 6.33 -26.32
N ALA A 83 -6.51 5.19 -26.29
CA ALA A 83 -6.66 4.37 -25.09
C ALA A 83 -5.31 3.82 -24.61
N VAL A 84 -4.50 3.28 -25.51
CA VAL A 84 -3.15 2.76 -25.19
C VAL A 84 -2.27 3.88 -24.63
N LEU A 85 -2.29 5.07 -25.23
CA LEU A 85 -1.51 6.20 -24.76
C LEU A 85 -1.89 6.61 -23.32
N LEU A 86 -3.20 6.70 -23.02
CA LEU A 86 -3.70 7.08 -21.70
C LEU A 86 -3.40 6.03 -20.62
N ILE A 87 -3.30 4.75 -20.99
CA ILE A 87 -2.90 3.67 -20.07
C ILE A 87 -1.39 3.73 -19.79
N ILE A 88 -0.57 3.94 -20.83
CA ILE A 88 0.89 3.91 -20.72
C ILE A 88 1.43 5.10 -19.91
N LEU A 89 0.85 6.30 -20.05
CA LEU A 89 1.29 7.52 -19.37
C LEU A 89 1.46 7.37 -17.84
N PRO A 90 0.41 6.99 -17.06
CA PRO A 90 0.54 6.81 -15.61
C PRO A 90 1.44 5.63 -15.25
N TRP A 91 1.41 4.56 -16.06
CA TRP A 91 2.27 3.39 -15.88
C TRP A 91 3.75 3.66 -16.17
N LEU A 92 4.07 4.67 -16.97
CA LEU A 92 5.44 5.11 -17.24
C LEU A 92 5.92 6.14 -16.20
N TYR A 93 5.01 6.98 -15.70
CA TYR A 93 5.33 7.99 -14.69
C TYR A 93 5.83 7.35 -13.38
N LEU A 94 5.19 6.27 -12.93
CA LEU A 94 5.60 5.54 -11.71
C LEU A 94 7.03 4.97 -11.76
N PRO A 95 7.41 4.14 -12.75
CA PRO A 95 8.78 3.64 -12.88
C PRO A 95 9.75 4.75 -13.28
N GLY A 96 9.33 5.74 -14.07
CA GLY A 96 10.15 6.90 -14.41
C GLY A 96 10.57 7.69 -13.17
N TYR A 97 9.62 7.94 -12.25
CA TYR A 97 9.91 8.57 -10.97
C TYR A 97 10.79 7.69 -10.09
N MET A 98 10.54 6.38 -10.05
CA MET A 98 11.38 5.44 -9.31
C MET A 98 12.83 5.45 -9.81
N ILE A 99 13.04 5.46 -11.12
CA ILE A 99 14.37 5.53 -11.76
C ILE A 99 15.03 6.88 -11.48
N TYR A 100 14.28 7.99 -11.58
CA TYR A 100 14.78 9.32 -11.24
C TYR A 100 15.36 9.38 -9.81
N VAL A 101 14.62 8.85 -8.82
CA VAL A 101 15.07 8.77 -7.42
C VAL A 101 16.27 7.83 -7.26
N LEU A 102 16.30 6.71 -8.00
CA LEU A 102 17.43 5.78 -8.01
C LEU A 102 18.70 6.39 -8.61
N LEU A 103 18.59 7.26 -9.61
CA LEU A 103 19.72 7.95 -10.22
C LEU A 103 20.27 9.07 -9.33
N GLN A 104 19.41 9.73 -8.55
CA GLN A 104 19.81 10.82 -7.65
C GLN A 104 20.50 10.32 -6.35
N THR A 105 20.26 9.08 -5.95
CA THR A 105 20.87 8.48 -4.75
C THR A 105 22.17 7.75 -5.09
N SER A 106 23.31 8.03 -4.43
CA SER A 106 24.57 7.30 -4.65
C SER A 106 24.66 6.00 -3.82
N GLY A 107 25.15 4.90 -4.41
CA GLY A 107 25.31 3.58 -3.75
C GLY A 107 25.05 2.37 -4.66
N SER A 108 25.02 1.14 -4.10
CA SER A 108 24.66 -0.10 -4.81
C SER A 108 23.14 -0.26 -4.99
N PHE A 109 22.68 -0.80 -6.12
CA PHE A 109 21.24 -0.90 -6.50
C PHE A 109 20.33 -1.46 -5.40
N LYS A 110 20.76 -2.53 -4.71
CA LYS A 110 19.99 -3.15 -3.62
C LYS A 110 19.84 -2.23 -2.40
N MET A 111 20.88 -1.44 -2.11
CA MET A 111 20.88 -0.47 -1.01
C MET A 111 20.07 0.78 -1.38
N ARG A 112 20.13 1.23 -2.64
CA ARG A 112 19.30 2.34 -3.14
C ARG A 112 17.82 1.97 -3.13
N PHE A 113 17.44 0.81 -3.66
CA PHE A 113 16.04 0.37 -3.63
C PHE A 113 15.52 0.23 -2.20
N ARG A 114 16.29 -0.39 -1.30
CA ARG A 114 15.93 -0.49 0.12
C ARG A 114 15.81 0.89 0.80
N ARG A 115 16.61 1.87 0.40
CA ARG A 115 16.57 3.25 0.93
C ARG A 115 15.40 4.04 0.35
N SER A 116 15.06 3.86 -0.92
CA SER A 116 13.89 4.50 -1.56
C SER A 116 12.57 3.91 -1.08
N CYS A 117 12.55 2.61 -0.73
CA CYS A 117 11.42 1.98 -0.05
C CYS A 117 11.43 2.17 1.47
N ARG A 118 12.39 2.93 2.01
CA ARG A 118 12.36 3.30 3.43
C ARG A 118 11.22 4.32 3.59
N PRO A 119 10.22 4.05 4.43
CA PRO A 119 9.13 4.98 4.65
C PRO A 119 9.71 6.31 5.15
N MET A 120 9.09 7.42 4.74
CA MET A 120 9.23 8.66 5.50
C MET A 120 8.64 8.39 6.88
N ASP A 121 9.43 8.60 7.94
CA ASP A 121 9.00 8.34 9.31
C ASP A 121 7.87 9.32 9.66
N TRP A 122 6.62 8.91 9.43
CA TRP A 122 5.43 9.66 9.81
C TRP A 122 5.28 9.59 11.34
N TYR A 123 5.39 10.74 11.99
CA TYR A 123 5.11 10.94 13.41
C TYR A 123 3.92 11.89 13.54
N PRO A 124 3.11 11.78 14.62
CA PRO A 124 2.12 12.80 14.93
C PRO A 124 2.79 14.18 15.02
N VAL A 125 2.15 15.17 14.41
CA VAL A 125 2.65 16.55 14.29
C VAL A 125 2.69 17.22 15.67
N GLU A 126 1.85 16.77 16.60
CA GLU A 126 1.77 17.28 17.97
C GLU A 126 2.77 16.58 18.91
N LEU A 127 3.59 17.37 19.60
CA LEU A 127 4.65 16.90 20.48
C LEU A 127 4.12 16.05 21.65
N GLU A 128 2.92 16.36 22.14
CA GLU A 128 2.29 15.67 23.28
C GLU A 128 1.78 14.27 22.90
N GLU A 129 1.25 14.12 21.68
CA GLU A 129 0.85 12.81 21.15
C GLU A 129 2.06 11.94 20.84
N ARG A 130 3.17 12.55 20.40
CA ARG A 130 4.45 11.87 20.23
C ARG A 130 4.99 11.34 21.57
N GLN A 131 4.88 12.12 22.65
CA GLN A 131 5.28 11.67 23.98
C GLN A 131 4.39 10.54 24.50
N ARG A 132 3.05 10.62 24.35
CA ARG A 132 2.16 9.49 24.67
C ARG A 132 2.45 8.24 23.84
N TYR A 133 2.86 8.42 22.59
CA TYR A 133 3.22 7.32 21.70
C TYR A 133 4.51 6.63 22.13
N GLU A 134 5.53 7.41 22.54
CA GLU A 134 6.78 6.89 23.10
C GLU A 134 6.54 6.22 24.46
N GLU A 135 5.69 6.78 25.32
CA GLU A 135 5.29 6.18 26.60
C GLU A 135 4.49 4.89 26.42
N ALA A 136 3.56 4.84 25.47
CA ALA A 136 2.80 3.62 25.15
C ALA A 136 3.69 2.52 24.54
N MET A 137 4.63 2.86 23.65
CA MET A 137 5.60 1.89 23.13
C MET A 137 6.57 1.39 24.20
N GLY A 138 7.09 2.29 25.05
CA GLY A 138 7.97 1.89 26.15
C GLY A 138 7.28 0.95 27.14
N ASN A 139 5.99 1.17 27.42
CA ASN A 139 5.23 0.33 28.34
C ASN A 139 4.88 -1.04 27.74
N MET A 140 4.64 -1.13 26.42
CA MET A 140 4.36 -2.40 25.74
C MET A 140 5.56 -3.36 25.73
N ASP A 141 6.78 -2.85 25.54
CA ASP A 141 8.00 -3.67 25.61
C ASP A 141 8.23 -4.21 27.04
N ILE A 142 7.98 -3.40 28.07
CA ILE A 142 8.10 -3.80 29.48
C ILE A 142 7.06 -4.88 29.84
N THR A 143 5.81 -4.70 29.39
CA THR A 143 4.72 -5.66 29.66
C THR A 143 4.97 -6.99 28.97
N HIS A 144 5.54 -6.97 27.75
CA HIS A 144 5.91 -8.19 27.03
C HIS A 144 7.06 -8.94 27.72
N GLN A 145 8.07 -8.24 28.25
CA GLN A 145 9.14 -8.89 29.03
C GLN A 145 8.62 -9.48 30.34
N LEU A 146 7.71 -8.80 31.05
CA LEU A 146 7.12 -9.30 32.29
C LEU A 146 6.27 -10.56 32.05
N SER A 147 5.42 -10.56 31.02
CA SER A 147 4.65 -11.76 30.63
C SER A 147 5.55 -12.93 30.25
N GLN A 148 6.67 -12.68 29.56
CA GLN A 148 7.61 -13.73 29.18
C GLN A 148 8.36 -14.31 30.38
N MET A 149 8.63 -13.50 31.40
CA MET A 149 9.23 -13.96 32.66
C MET A 149 8.23 -14.73 33.54
N GLU A 150 6.95 -14.38 33.54
CA GLU A 150 5.93 -15.14 34.28
C GLU A 150 5.71 -16.54 33.66
N ASP A 151 5.72 -16.66 32.33
CA ASP A 151 5.58 -17.95 31.63
C ASP A 151 6.81 -18.87 31.79
N GLU A 152 8.01 -18.33 32.06
CA GLU A 152 9.23 -19.10 32.29
C GLU A 152 9.38 -19.59 33.75
N VAL A 153 8.63 -18.99 34.69
CA VAL A 153 8.68 -19.31 36.13
C VAL A 153 7.61 -20.31 36.56
N VAL A 154 6.64 -20.64 35.69
CA VAL A 154 5.62 -21.67 35.96
C VAL A 154 5.95 -22.97 35.19
N PRO A 155 6.49 -24.01 35.87
CA PRO A 155 6.72 -25.34 35.27
C PRO A 155 5.44 -26.17 35.07
#